data_AF-A0A1G2KMN7-F1
#
_entry.id   AF-A0A1G2KMN7-F1
#
_cell.length_a   1.000
_cell.length_b   1.000
_cell.length_c   1.000
_cell.angle_alpha   90.00
_cell.angle_beta   90.00
_cell.angle_gamma   90.00
#
_symmetry.space_group_name_H-M   'P 1'
#
loop_
_entity.id
_entity.type
_entity.pdbx_description
1 polymer ?
#
loop_
_entity_poly.entity_id
_entity_poly.type
_entity_poly.pdbx_seq_one_letter_code
_entity_poly.pdbx_strand_id
1 'polypeptide(L)'
;MFESIFIFAVALPVSLYLGGADSRFSFGDPKVIFAPSFLLLMTATFLGNFFILSSVQNIGATTAAMFEITFPLFVVIFAFYILKQPIHWVTLIGGFLILAGSWLIIYFNKL
;
A
#
# COMPACT_ATOMS: atom_id res chain seq x y z
N MET A 1 16.21 0.58 -0.26
CA MET A 1 16.36 1.58 0.84
C MET A 1 16.50 3.01 0.31
N PHE A 2 17.49 3.31 -0.54
CA PHE A 2 17.67 4.66 -1.11
C PHE A 2 16.42 5.20 -1.82
N GLU A 3 15.79 4.40 -2.67
CA GLU A 3 14.57 4.80 -3.39
C GLU A 3 13.37 5.08 -2.47
N SER A 4 13.16 4.27 -1.42
CA SER A 4 12.11 4.52 -0.43
C SER A 4 12.34 5.81 0.36
N ILE A 5 13.60 6.10 0.70
CA ILE A 5 14.01 7.36 1.35
C ILE A 5 13.80 8.53 0.38
N PHE A 6 14.15 8.36 -0.90
CA PHE A 6 13.96 9.37 -1.93
C PHE A 6 12.47 9.69 -2.16
N ILE A 7 11.63 8.67 -2.32
CA ILE A 7 10.18 8.83 -2.46
C ILE A 7 9.60 9.53 -1.23
N PHE A 8 10.03 9.15 -0.02
CA PHE A 8 9.62 9.83 1.20
C PHE A 8 10.06 11.30 1.23
N ALA A 9 11.32 11.57 0.88
CA ALA A 9 11.90 12.92 0.85
C ALA A 9 11.25 13.83 -0.20
N VAL A 10 10.70 13.28 -1.28
CA VAL A 10 9.96 14.03 -2.31
C VAL A 10 8.47 14.13 -1.97
N ALA A 11 7.84 13.04 -1.55
CA ALA A 11 6.40 12.99 -1.24
C ALA A 11 6.03 13.88 -0.06
N LEU A 12 6.90 14.00 0.94
CA LEU A 12 6.67 14.85 2.10
C LEU A 12 6.51 16.34 1.72
N PRO A 13 7.50 17.01 1.09
CA PRO A 13 7.33 18.40 0.64
C PRO A 13 6.24 18.57 -0.43
N VAL A 14 6.04 17.61 -1.33
CA VAL A 14 4.97 17.67 -2.35
C VAL A 14 3.58 17.59 -1.72
N SER A 15 3.36 16.69 -0.75
CA SER A 15 2.09 16.58 -0.02
C SER A 15 1.78 17.82 0.80
N LEU A 16 2.81 18.51 1.29
CA LEU A 16 2.66 19.79 1.97
C LEU A 16 2.36 20.93 0.98
N TYR A 17 2.97 20.93 -0.22
CA TYR A 17 2.83 21.99 -1.22
C TYR A 17 1.53 21.92 -2.03
N LEU A 18 1.07 20.71 -2.37
CA LEU A 18 -0.16 20.47 -3.15
C LEU A 18 -1.44 20.45 -2.29
N GLY A 19 -1.38 20.90 -1.02
CA GLY A 19 -2.48 20.97 -0.06
C GLY A 19 -3.62 21.94 -0.42
N GLY A 20 -4.15 21.84 -1.64
CA GLY A 20 -5.29 22.59 -2.14
C GLY A 20 -6.45 21.66 -2.50
N ALA A 21 -7.16 21.17 -1.49
CA ALA A 21 -8.54 20.66 -1.63
C ALA A 21 -9.23 20.45 -0.27
N ASP A 22 -8.47 20.06 0.77
CA ASP A 22 -8.98 19.90 2.14
C ASP A 22 -8.21 20.81 3.09
N SER A 23 -8.93 21.68 3.81
CA SER A 23 -8.44 22.64 4.82
C SER A 23 -7.69 22.03 6.01
N ARG A 24 -7.40 20.72 5.98
CA ARG A 24 -6.65 19.97 7.00
C ARG A 24 -5.16 19.83 6.72
N PHE A 25 -4.70 20.13 5.50
CA PHE A 25 -3.28 20.00 5.10
C PHE A 25 -2.70 21.33 4.59
N SER A 26 -2.70 22.36 5.44
CA SER A 26 -2.08 23.66 5.12
C SER A 26 -0.68 23.77 5.72
N PHE A 27 0.28 24.27 4.93
CA PHE A 27 1.69 24.53 5.27
C PHE A 27 1.91 25.34 6.56
N GLY A 28 0.88 26.04 7.03
CA GLY A 28 0.96 26.96 8.17
C GLY A 28 0.76 26.33 9.55
N ASP A 29 0.31 25.08 9.65
CA ASP A 29 -0.02 24.48 10.95
C ASP A 29 0.87 23.26 11.26
N PRO A 30 1.95 23.41 12.07
CA PRO A 30 2.84 22.31 12.44
C PRO A 30 2.10 21.13 13.08
N LYS A 31 0.89 21.36 13.59
CA LYS A 31 0.00 20.31 14.12
C LYS A 31 -0.39 19.27 13.07
N VAL A 32 -0.38 19.60 11.79
CA VAL A 32 -0.69 18.67 10.70
C VAL A 32 0.43 17.63 10.53
N ILE A 33 1.69 18.05 10.68
CA ILE A 33 2.85 17.15 10.58
C ILE A 33 2.84 16.13 11.73
N PHE A 34 2.43 16.56 12.91
CA PHE A 34 2.28 15.68 14.08
C PHE A 34 0.89 15.03 14.17
N ALA A 35 0.01 15.25 13.20
CA ALA A 35 -1.30 14.63 13.20
C ALA A 35 -1.14 13.10 13.03
N PRO A 36 -1.82 12.28 13.84
CA PRO A 36 -1.70 10.83 13.75
C PRO A 36 -2.01 10.27 12.36
N SER A 37 -2.95 10.88 11.63
CA SER A 37 -3.32 10.49 10.26
C SER A 37 -2.19 10.75 9.26
N PHE A 38 -1.48 11.87 9.38
CA PHE A 38 -0.35 12.20 8.51
C PHE A 38 0.83 11.26 8.78
N LEU A 39 1.15 11.04 10.06
CA LEU A 39 2.19 10.10 10.47
C LEU A 39 1.88 8.68 10.00
N LEU A 40 0.64 8.21 10.17
CA LEU A 40 0.20 6.91 9.69
C LEU A 40 0.34 6.77 8.17
N LEU A 41 -0.09 7.77 7.40
CA LEU A 41 0.03 7.76 5.94
C LEU A 41 1.51 7.70 5.50
N MET A 42 2.35 8.53 6.09
CA MET A 42 3.78 8.60 5.82
C MET A 42 4.51 7.30 6.18
N THR A 43 4.24 6.75 7.37
CA THR A 43 4.84 5.49 7.81
C THR A 43 4.36 4.31 6.96
N ALA A 44 3.06 4.22 6.67
CA ALA A 44 2.52 3.13 5.84
C ALA A 44 3.09 3.18 4.41
N THR A 45 3.20 4.38 3.83
CA THR A 45 3.79 4.57 2.49
C THR A 45 5.26 4.19 2.47
N PHE A 46 6.04 4.62 3.47
CA PHE A 46 7.46 4.27 3.57
C PHE A 46 7.66 2.76 3.72
N LEU A 47 6.96 2.13 4.67
CA LEU A 47 7.08 0.70 4.93
C LEU A 47 6.61 -0.15 3.75
N GLY A 48 5.49 0.22 3.12
CA GLY A 48 4.98 -0.47 1.93
C GLY A 48 6.00 -0.46 0.80
N ASN A 49 6.53 0.71 0.45
CA ASN A 49 7.55 0.82 -0.60
C ASN A 49 8.85 0.11 -0.21
N PHE A 50 9.28 0.21 1.05
CA PHE A 50 10.46 -0.49 1.52
C PHE A 50 10.34 -2.01 1.37
N PHE A 51 9.21 -2.60 1.77
CA PHE A 51 9.01 -4.04 1.69
C PHE A 51 8.85 -4.52 0.25
N ILE A 52 8.12 -3.79 -0.62
CA ILE A 52 8.00 -4.16 -2.03
C ILE A 52 9.38 -4.12 -2.70
N LEU A 53 10.12 -3.03 -2.56
CA LEU A 53 11.46 -2.93 -3.15
C LEU A 53 12.43 -3.97 -2.57
N SER A 54 12.37 -4.22 -1.26
CA SER A 54 13.14 -5.30 -0.64
C SER A 54 12.77 -6.67 -1.21
N SER A 55 11.48 -6.94 -1.42
CA SER A 55 11.04 -8.20 -2.03
C SER A 55 11.56 -8.35 -3.46
N VAL A 56 11.49 -7.30 -4.28
CA VAL A 56 12.03 -7.30 -5.64
C VAL A 56 13.54 -7.61 -5.64
N GLN A 57 14.29 -7.05 -4.68
CA GLN A 57 15.73 -7.29 -4.54
C GLN A 57 16.08 -8.72 -4.08
N ASN A 58 15.22 -9.36 -3.28
CA ASN A 58 15.51 -10.67 -2.70
C ASN A 58 14.95 -11.85 -3.52
N ILE A 59 13.76 -11.71 -4.10
CA ILE A 59 13.04 -12.80 -4.80
C ILE A 59 12.78 -12.50 -6.28
N GLY A 60 13.24 -11.35 -6.78
CA GLY A 60 13.05 -10.91 -8.16
C GLY A 60 11.71 -10.21 -8.40
N ALA A 61 11.68 -9.35 -9.43
CA ALA A 61 10.52 -8.53 -9.75
C ALA A 61 9.26 -9.34 -10.11
N THR A 62 9.42 -10.42 -10.88
CA THR A 62 8.31 -11.28 -11.30
C THR A 62 7.62 -11.92 -10.10
N THR A 63 8.39 -12.57 -9.22
CA THR A 63 7.83 -13.23 -8.03
C THR A 63 7.21 -12.21 -7.07
N ALA A 64 7.90 -11.08 -6.82
CA ALA A 64 7.39 -10.01 -5.97
C ALA A 64 6.04 -9.46 -6.47
N ALA A 65 5.92 -9.20 -7.78
CA ALA A 65 4.68 -8.73 -8.38
C ALA A 65 3.52 -9.75 -8.24
N MET A 66 3.81 -11.05 -8.28
CA MET A 66 2.78 -12.07 -8.06
C MET A 66 2.22 -12.05 -6.64
N PHE A 67 3.08 -11.81 -5.64
CA PHE A 67 2.62 -11.60 -4.26
C PHE A 67 1.86 -10.28 -4.12
N GLU A 68 2.29 -9.20 -4.80
CA GLU A 68 1.62 -7.90 -4.76
C GLU A 68 0.17 -7.96 -5.27
N ILE A 69 -0.11 -8.78 -6.30
CA ILE A 69 -1.47 -8.98 -6.83
C ILE A 69 -2.42 -9.58 -5.78
N THR A 70 -1.91 -10.21 -4.70
CA THR A 70 -2.74 -10.71 -3.59
C THR A 70 -3.15 -9.62 -2.59
N PHE A 71 -2.59 -8.40 -2.69
CA PHE A 71 -2.88 -7.27 -1.81
C PHE A 71 -4.38 -6.94 -1.66
N PRO A 72 -5.23 -6.98 -2.71
CA PRO A 72 -6.67 -6.71 -2.56
C PRO A 72 -7.37 -7.64 -1.57
N LEU A 73 -6.86 -8.86 -1.34
CA LEU A 73 -7.41 -9.77 -0.34
C LEU A 73 -7.21 -9.22 1.07
N PHE A 74 -6.00 -8.72 1.35
CA PHE A 74 -5.69 -8.07 2.62
C PHE A 74 -6.49 -6.79 2.79
N VAL A 75 -6.68 -6.00 1.72
CA VAL A 75 -7.55 -4.82 1.75
C VAL A 75 -8.97 -5.17 2.18
N VAL A 76 -9.56 -6.23 1.59
CA VAL A 76 -10.92 -6.66 1.95
C VAL A 76 -10.99 -7.12 3.41
N ILE A 77 -10.01 -7.90 3.87
CA ILE A 77 -9.91 -8.35 5.27
C ILE A 77 -9.84 -7.15 6.22
N PHE A 78 -8.94 -6.20 5.96
CA PHE A 78 -8.78 -5.02 6.81
C PHE A 78 -9.96 -4.06 6.70
N ALA A 79 -10.59 -3.92 5.54
CA ALA A 79 -11.81 -3.12 5.38
C ALA A 79 -12.98 -3.68 6.21
N PHE A 80 -13.08 -5.01 6.30
CA PHE A 80 -14.06 -5.64 7.16
C PHE A 80 -13.75 -5.45 8.65
N TYR A 81 -12.50 -5.69 9.08
CA TYR A 81 -12.15 -5.60 10.51
C TYR A 81 -12.00 -4.17 11.04
N ILE A 82 -11.35 -3.28 10.30
CA ILE A 82 -11.01 -1.91 10.72
C ILE A 82 -12.16 -0.96 10.39
N LEU A 83 -12.61 -0.97 9.12
CA LEU A 83 -13.63 -0.04 8.62
C LEU A 83 -15.06 -0.57 8.84
N LYS A 84 -15.21 -1.83 9.30
CA LYS A 84 -16.52 -2.48 9.53
C LYS A 84 -17.42 -2.47 8.29
N GLN A 85 -16.82 -2.51 7.10
CA GLN A 85 -17.56 -2.50 5.84
C GLN A 85 -18.14 -3.89 5.54
N PRO A 86 -19.40 -3.99 5.10
CA PRO A 86 -19.99 -5.27 4.73
C PRO A 86 -19.31 -5.85 3.49
N ILE A 87 -18.95 -7.13 3.54
CA ILE A 87 -18.37 -7.84 2.40
C ILE A 87 -19.50 -8.38 1.51
N HIS A 88 -19.50 -8.00 0.24
CA HIS A 88 -20.42 -8.54 -0.75
C HIS A 88 -19.95 -9.92 -1.23
N TRP A 89 -20.88 -10.85 -1.51
CA TRP A 89 -20.54 -12.21 -1.98
C TRP A 89 -19.71 -12.22 -3.27
N VAL A 90 -19.93 -11.23 -4.15
CA VAL A 90 -19.13 -11.05 -5.38
C VAL A 90 -17.66 -10.75 -5.06
N THR A 91 -17.38 -10.01 -3.98
CA THR A 91 -16.01 -9.74 -3.52
C THR A 91 -15.29 -11.02 -3.11
N LEU A 92 -16.01 -11.98 -2.52
CA LEU A 92 -15.45 -13.29 -2.17
C LEU A 92 -15.10 -14.11 -3.42
N ILE A 93 -15.97 -14.09 -4.44
CA ILE A 93 -15.70 -14.75 -5.73
C ILE A 93 -14.47 -14.12 -6.39
N GLY A 94 -14.41 -12.78 -6.43
CA GLY A 94 -13.24 -12.06 -6.95
C GLY A 94 -11.96 -12.42 -6.17
N GLY A 95 -12.05 -12.49 -4.84
CA GLY A 95 -10.93 -12.90 -4.00
C GLY A 95 -10.45 -14.32 -4.29
N PHE A 96 -11.37 -15.26 -4.50
CA PHE A 96 -11.02 -16.62 -4.90
C PHE A 96 -10.34 -16.66 -6.27
N LEU A 97 -10.80 -15.87 -7.24
CA LEU A 97 -10.15 -15.76 -8.56
C LEU A 97 -8.74 -15.17 -8.48
N ILE A 98 -8.52 -14.17 -7.62
CA ILE A 98 -7.18 -13.60 -7.36
C ILE A 98 -6.25 -14.70 -6.83
N LEU A 99 -6.69 -15.43 -5.79
CA LEU A 99 -5.90 -16.53 -5.21
C LEU A 99 -5.60 -17.63 -6.23
N ALA A 100 -6.60 -18.05 -7.00
CA ALA A 100 -6.43 -19.09 -8.02
C ALA A 100 -5.46 -18.64 -9.12
N GLY A 101 -5.60 -17.40 -9.59
CA GLY A 101 -4.73 -16.81 -10.61
C GLY A 101 -3.29 -16.66 -10.12
N SER A 102 -3.08 -16.09 -8.94
CA SER A 102 -1.75 -15.93 -8.36
C SER A 102 -1.10 -17.28 -8.06
N TRP A 103 -1.86 -18.25 -7.55
CA TRP A 103 -1.38 -19.61 -7.29
C TRP A 103 -0.92 -20.29 -8.57
N LEU A 104 -1.72 -20.22 -9.64
CA LEU A 104 -1.36 -20.80 -10.93
C LEU A 104 -0.05 -20.20 -11.44
N ILE A 105 0.07 -18.87 -11.42
CA ILE A 105 1.29 -18.23 -11.92
C ILE A 105 2.49 -18.60 -11.04
N ILE A 106 2.39 -18.52 -9.71
CA ILE A 106 3.52 -18.86 -8.81
C ILE A 106 3.94 -20.32 -8.96
N TYR A 107 2.98 -21.25 -9.10
CA TYR A 107 3.25 -22.67 -9.21
C TYR A 107 3.89 -23.05 -10.55
N PHE A 108 3.38 -22.52 -11.66
CA PHE A 108 3.87 -22.85 -13.00
C PHE A 108 5.07 -22.02 -13.43
N ASN A 109 5.12 -20.75 -13.03
CA ASN A 109 6.22 -19.85 -13.31
C ASN A 109 7.33 -19.94 -12.24
N LYS A 110 7.44 -21.12 -11.61
CA LYS A 110 8.38 -21.52 -10.56
C LYS A 110 9.46 -20.47 -10.26
N LEU A 111 9.44 -19.98 -9.02
CA LEU A 111 10.67 -19.69 -8.27
C LEU A 111 11.82 -20.61 -8.70
#